data_AF-A0A375AD29-F1
#
_entry.id   AF-A0A375AD29-F1
#
_cell.length_a   1.000
_cell.length_b   1.000
_cell.length_c   1.000
_cell.angle_alpha   90.00
_cell.angle_beta   90.00
_cell.angle_gamma   90.00
#
_symmetry.space_group_name_H-M   'P 1'
#
loop_
_entity.id
_entity.type
_entity.pdbx_description
1 polymer ?
#
loop_
_entity_poly.entity_id
_entity_poly.type
_entity_poly.pdbx_seq_one_letter_code
_entity_poly.pdbx_strand_id
1 'polypeptide(L)'
;MTIAIEQLIKMHDPRCMSIESLNVGRGRASLSKDQILGALATAQRHNSTGYDVLMAKYRHDNQAEQRIRAAITDWAKTHSDLEHAESACQLALNMMLERNLPAQINHISKLLCKYGPRFSQVRKNIDLLRAEIKRLEKARSQAKTADKEYHLIGQQIVALSARVDAERQGLKAWATQQAMRSNLCPRCSGTGRTHRPVIALCNECGGGGRITATYEHLRASLANIGAVITTGEWPQYLALVKQCLRWLYVEESGALDILKMRLRDEIIQ
;
A
#
# COMPACT_ATOMS: atom_id res chain seq x y z
N MET A 1 13.66 7.58 -15.99
CA MET A 1 12.76 8.57 -15.37
C MET A 1 12.79 9.79 -16.30
N THR A 2 11.66 10.39 -16.66
CA THR A 2 11.65 11.54 -17.59
C THR A 2 11.93 12.84 -16.83
N ILE A 3 12.68 13.78 -17.44
CA ILE A 3 13.00 15.10 -16.85
C ILE A 3 11.77 15.78 -16.23
N ALA A 4 10.60 15.70 -16.87
CA ALA A 4 9.35 16.25 -16.33
C ALA A 4 8.92 15.66 -14.97
N ILE A 5 9.08 14.35 -14.77
CA ILE A 5 8.78 13.67 -13.49
C ILE A 5 9.82 14.06 -12.43
N GLU A 6 11.09 14.16 -12.84
CA GLU A 6 12.16 14.61 -11.94
C GLU A 6 11.94 16.05 -11.48
N GLN A 7 11.56 16.96 -12.38
CA GLN A 7 11.24 18.34 -12.03
C GLN A 7 9.99 18.44 -11.15
N LEU A 8 8.94 17.64 -11.43
CA LEU A 8 7.77 17.52 -10.56
C LEU A 8 8.16 17.12 -9.13
N ILE A 9 9.02 16.10 -8.98
CA ILE A 9 9.51 15.62 -7.69
C ILE A 9 10.37 16.69 -7.00
N LYS A 10 11.32 17.29 -7.71
CA LYS A 10 12.27 18.27 -7.14
C LYS A 10 11.60 19.57 -6.71
N MET A 11 10.74 20.15 -7.53
CA MET A 11 10.10 21.45 -7.25
C MET A 11 9.32 21.50 -5.94
N HIS A 12 8.81 20.35 -5.52
CA HIS A 12 7.99 20.26 -4.33
C HIS A 12 8.76 19.61 -3.15
N ASP A 13 10.01 19.14 -3.33
CA ASP A 13 10.83 18.67 -2.19
C ASP A 13 11.53 19.89 -1.56
N PRO A 14 11.29 20.18 -0.26
CA PRO A 14 11.89 21.33 0.40
C PRO A 14 13.43 21.31 0.38
N ARG A 15 14.06 20.14 0.23
CA ARG A 15 15.52 19.97 0.12
C ARG A 15 16.07 20.23 -1.28
N CYS A 16 15.21 20.27 -2.30
CA CYS A 16 15.56 20.52 -3.70
C CYS A 16 15.23 21.96 -4.13
N MET A 17 14.97 22.85 -3.18
CA MET A 17 14.67 24.26 -3.44
C MET A 17 15.90 25.15 -3.71
N SER A 18 17.13 24.60 -3.70
CA SER A 18 18.30 25.33 -4.22
C SER A 18 18.24 25.31 -5.75
N ILE A 19 18.35 26.50 -6.37
CA ILE A 19 18.34 26.68 -7.84
C ILE A 19 19.41 25.81 -8.52
N GLU A 20 20.54 25.54 -7.86
CA GLU A 20 21.57 24.65 -8.42
C GLU A 20 21.12 23.18 -8.51
N SER A 21 20.15 22.74 -7.71
CA SER A 21 19.67 21.34 -7.67
C SER A 21 18.61 21.01 -8.72
N LEU A 22 17.98 22.04 -9.31
CA LEU A 22 17.04 21.93 -10.43
C LEU A 22 17.76 21.87 -11.80
N ASN A 23 19.03 22.28 -11.85
CA ASN A 23 19.90 22.24 -13.03
C ASN A 23 20.32 20.80 -13.35
N VAL A 24 19.50 20.08 -14.12
CA VAL A 24 19.88 18.80 -14.71
C VAL A 24 20.75 19.07 -15.94
N GLY A 25 22.05 19.31 -15.70
CA GLY A 25 23.07 19.37 -16.74
C GLY A 25 24.03 20.53 -16.57
N ARG A 26 25.33 20.22 -16.42
CA ARG A 26 26.40 21.20 -16.60
C ARG A 26 26.34 21.68 -18.06
N GLY A 27 25.85 22.90 -18.29
CA GLY A 27 26.02 23.63 -19.56
C GLY A 27 24.86 23.59 -20.58
N ARG A 28 23.61 23.31 -20.20
CA ARG A 28 22.42 23.56 -21.06
C ARG A 28 21.44 24.50 -20.35
N ALA A 29 20.69 25.29 -21.13
CA ALA A 29 19.76 26.33 -20.67
C ALA A 29 19.03 25.92 -19.38
N SER A 30 19.25 26.70 -18.32
CA SER A 30 18.69 26.42 -17.00
C SER A 30 17.24 26.89 -16.95
N LEU A 31 16.31 25.93 -16.84
CA LEU A 31 14.91 26.24 -16.55
C LEU A 31 14.82 26.97 -15.20
N SER A 32 14.19 28.14 -15.21
CA SER A 32 13.91 28.88 -13.98
C SER A 32 12.77 28.22 -13.20
N LYS A 33 12.71 28.52 -11.90
CA LYS A 33 11.63 28.06 -11.02
C LYS A 33 10.25 28.46 -11.57
N ASP A 34 10.12 29.68 -12.08
CA ASP A 34 8.85 30.22 -12.58
C ASP A 34 8.43 29.54 -13.89
N GLN A 35 9.38 29.19 -14.76
CA GLN A 35 9.11 28.41 -15.98
C GLN A 35 8.58 27.01 -15.63
N ILE A 36 9.17 26.36 -14.63
CA ILE A 36 8.70 25.03 -14.19
C ILE A 36 7.30 25.14 -13.55
N LEU A 37 7.08 26.14 -12.69
CA LEU A 37 5.75 26.39 -12.11
C LEU A 37 4.70 26.72 -13.18
N GLY A 38 5.05 27.52 -14.18
CA GLY A 38 4.18 27.83 -15.32
C GLY A 38 3.82 26.58 -16.12
N ALA A 39 4.77 25.69 -16.37
CA ALA A 39 4.52 24.41 -17.03
C ALA A 39 3.57 23.52 -16.20
N LEU A 40 3.78 23.43 -14.89
CA LEU A 40 2.92 22.68 -13.96
C LEU A 40 1.49 23.23 -13.92
N ALA A 41 1.34 24.55 -13.78
CA ALA A 41 0.04 25.22 -13.79
C ALA A 41 -0.71 25.01 -15.13
N THR A 42 0.04 25.03 -16.23
CA THR A 42 -0.52 24.75 -17.56
C THR A 42 -1.04 23.31 -17.66
N ALA A 43 -0.27 22.32 -17.19
CA ALA A 43 -0.71 20.93 -17.18
C ALA A 43 -1.94 20.73 -16.28
N GLN A 44 -1.95 21.32 -15.09
CA GLN A 44 -3.11 21.28 -14.19
C GLN A 44 -4.37 21.88 -14.84
N ARG A 45 -4.23 22.99 -15.58
CA ARG A 45 -5.36 23.65 -16.24
C ARG A 45 -5.93 22.85 -17.41
N HIS A 46 -5.06 22.22 -18.22
CA HIS A 46 -5.46 21.53 -19.44
C HIS A 46 -5.79 20.05 -19.24
N ASN A 47 -5.21 19.41 -18.22
CA ASN A 47 -5.49 18.03 -17.85
C ASN A 47 -5.38 17.86 -16.32
N SER A 48 -6.43 18.26 -15.61
CA SER A 48 -6.46 18.26 -14.14
C SER A 48 -6.41 16.84 -13.55
N THR A 49 -7.16 15.88 -14.11
CA THR A 49 -7.17 14.49 -13.64
C THR A 49 -5.80 13.83 -13.81
N GLY A 50 -5.19 13.98 -14.98
CA GLY A 50 -3.85 13.45 -15.25
C GLY A 50 -2.78 14.09 -14.38
N TYR A 51 -2.87 15.41 -14.16
CA TYR A 51 -1.98 16.11 -13.23
C TYR A 51 -2.14 15.61 -11.80
N ASP A 52 -3.38 15.42 -11.34
CA ASP A 52 -3.64 14.85 -10.02
C ASP A 52 -3.08 13.42 -9.92
N VAL A 53 -3.17 12.59 -10.96
CA VAL A 53 -2.54 11.25 -11.00
C VAL A 53 -1.03 11.35 -10.80
N LEU A 54 -0.35 12.28 -11.51
CA LEU A 54 1.08 12.51 -11.34
C LEU A 54 1.41 12.91 -9.89
N MET A 55 0.61 13.79 -9.29
CA MET A 55 0.78 14.23 -7.90
C MET A 55 0.54 13.09 -6.89
N ALA A 56 -0.56 12.34 -7.03
CA ALA A 56 -0.84 11.22 -6.14
C ALA A 56 0.23 10.11 -6.24
N LYS A 57 0.70 9.81 -7.45
CA LYS A 57 1.64 8.71 -7.72
C LYS A 57 3.06 9.04 -7.28
N TYR A 58 3.60 10.21 -7.65
CA TYR A 58 5.01 10.55 -7.42
C TYR A 58 5.23 11.44 -6.19
N ARG A 59 4.21 12.17 -5.74
CA ARG A 59 4.30 13.07 -4.58
C ARG A 59 3.56 12.57 -3.35
N HIS A 60 2.80 11.48 -3.47
CA HIS A 60 1.91 10.99 -2.41
C HIS A 60 0.97 12.10 -1.91
N ASP A 61 0.51 12.97 -2.82
CA ASP A 61 -0.42 14.06 -2.49
C ASP A 61 -1.83 13.48 -2.24
N ASN A 62 -2.25 13.52 -0.97
CA ASN A 62 -3.55 13.00 -0.54
C ASN A 62 -4.72 13.82 -1.08
N GLN A 63 -4.56 15.13 -1.31
CA GLN A 63 -5.62 15.98 -1.86
C GLN A 63 -5.82 15.69 -3.35
N ALA A 64 -4.73 15.53 -4.09
CA ALA A 64 -4.79 15.07 -5.48
C ALA A 64 -5.45 13.69 -5.57
N GLU A 65 -5.07 12.75 -4.69
CA GLU A 65 -5.71 11.44 -4.64
C GLU A 65 -7.22 11.56 -4.40
N GLN A 66 -7.66 12.38 -3.44
CA GLN A 66 -9.09 12.62 -3.18
C GLN A 66 -9.84 13.17 -4.39
N ARG A 67 -9.24 14.10 -5.15
CA ARG A 67 -9.85 14.63 -6.38
C ARG A 67 -10.00 13.57 -7.47
N ILE A 68 -8.99 12.71 -7.66
CA ILE A 68 -9.10 11.57 -8.60
C ILE A 68 -10.17 10.60 -8.14
N ARG A 69 -10.27 10.32 -6.84
CA ARG A 69 -11.30 9.43 -6.28
C ARG A 69 -12.69 9.96 -6.60
N ALA A 70 -12.93 11.26 -6.44
CA ALA A 70 -14.20 11.88 -6.83
C ALA A 70 -14.46 11.76 -8.34
N ALA A 71 -13.45 12.05 -9.18
CA ALA A 71 -13.57 11.90 -10.63
C ALA A 71 -13.87 10.45 -11.06
N ILE A 72 -13.29 9.45 -10.38
CA ILE A 72 -13.59 8.03 -10.59
C ILE A 72 -15.03 7.69 -10.25
N THR A 73 -15.57 8.25 -9.16
CA THR A 73 -16.96 8.02 -8.76
C THR A 73 -17.92 8.49 -9.86
N ASP A 74 -17.69 9.67 -10.43
CA ASP A 74 -18.51 10.19 -11.54
C ASP A 74 -18.28 9.40 -12.85
N TRP A 75 -17.03 9.04 -13.12
CA TRP A 75 -16.67 8.22 -14.28
C TRP A 75 -17.35 6.85 -14.22
N ALA A 76 -17.31 6.15 -13.08
CA ALA A 76 -17.88 4.82 -12.91
C ALA A 76 -19.40 4.83 -13.14
N LYS A 77 -20.11 5.81 -12.58
CA LYS A 77 -21.56 5.99 -12.78
C LYS A 77 -21.95 6.18 -14.24
N THR A 78 -21.09 6.79 -15.04
CA THR A 78 -21.35 7.04 -16.47
C THR A 78 -21.06 5.82 -17.34
N HIS A 79 -20.23 4.88 -16.88
CA HIS A 79 -19.71 3.77 -17.69
C HIS A 79 -20.24 2.40 -17.27
N SER A 80 -20.96 2.27 -16.16
CA SER A 80 -21.51 1.00 -15.71
C SER A 80 -22.63 1.15 -14.66
N ASP A 81 -23.64 0.30 -14.78
CA ASP A 81 -24.72 0.15 -13.80
C ASP A 81 -24.46 -0.98 -12.78
N LEU A 82 -23.24 -1.56 -12.76
CA LEU A 82 -22.90 -2.62 -11.81
C LEU A 82 -22.91 -2.07 -10.37
N GLU A 83 -23.52 -2.81 -9.45
CA GLU A 83 -23.71 -2.41 -8.04
C GLU A 83 -22.40 -1.95 -7.36
N HIS A 84 -21.28 -2.62 -7.65
CA HIS A 84 -19.98 -2.30 -7.08
C HIS A 84 -18.99 -1.70 -8.09
N ALA A 85 -19.49 -1.08 -9.16
CA ALA A 85 -18.68 -0.43 -10.20
C ALA A 85 -17.68 0.57 -9.62
N GLU A 86 -18.18 1.49 -8.77
CA GLU A 86 -17.36 2.50 -8.12
C GLU A 86 -16.23 1.85 -7.31
N SER A 87 -16.56 0.89 -6.44
CA SER A 87 -15.57 0.19 -5.61
C SER A 87 -14.50 -0.50 -6.45
N ALA A 88 -14.88 -1.13 -7.56
CA ALA A 88 -13.94 -1.77 -8.47
C ALA A 88 -12.98 -0.76 -9.10
N CYS A 89 -13.49 0.40 -9.54
CA CYS A 89 -12.68 1.47 -10.09
C CYS A 89 -11.78 2.16 -9.04
N GLN A 90 -12.24 2.30 -7.79
CA GLN A 90 -11.41 2.79 -6.68
C GLN A 90 -10.24 1.83 -6.37
N LEU A 91 -10.44 0.52 -6.50
CA LEU A 91 -9.37 -0.47 -6.40
C LEU A 91 -8.44 -0.42 -7.62
N ALA A 92 -8.95 -0.10 -8.80
CA ALA A 92 -8.14 0.14 -9.99
C ALA A 92 -7.16 1.31 -9.78
N LEU A 93 -7.62 2.42 -9.17
CA LEU A 93 -6.74 3.52 -8.78
C LEU A 93 -5.63 3.06 -7.83
N ASN A 94 -5.95 2.23 -6.85
CA ASN A 94 -4.93 1.70 -5.95
C ASN A 94 -3.86 0.90 -6.71
N MET A 95 -4.25 0.10 -7.72
CA MET A 95 -3.28 -0.60 -8.59
C MET A 95 -2.40 0.39 -9.36
N MET A 96 -2.98 1.45 -9.93
CA MET A 96 -2.28 2.50 -10.68
C MET A 96 -1.27 3.27 -9.81
N LEU A 97 -1.65 3.57 -8.57
CA LEU A 97 -0.82 4.29 -7.59
C LEU A 97 0.13 3.37 -6.80
N GLU A 98 0.21 2.09 -7.19
CA GLU A 98 1.01 1.06 -6.51
C GLU A 98 0.70 0.95 -5.00
N ARG A 99 -0.56 1.20 -4.62
CA ARG A 99 -1.09 1.01 -3.27
C ARG A 99 -1.59 -0.42 -3.12
N ASN A 100 -1.27 -1.03 -1.98
CA ASN A 100 -1.70 -2.41 -1.73
C ASN A 100 -3.22 -2.50 -1.61
N LEU A 101 -3.81 -3.43 -2.33
CA LEU A 101 -5.23 -3.74 -2.24
C LEU A 101 -5.55 -4.39 -0.87
N PRO A 102 -6.78 -4.27 -0.35
CA PRO A 102 -7.18 -4.90 0.91
C PRO A 102 -6.81 -6.39 1.02
N ALA A 103 -7.04 -7.18 -0.04
CA ALA A 103 -6.64 -8.59 -0.05
C ALA A 103 -5.12 -8.78 0.00
N GLN A 104 -4.34 -7.93 -0.68
CA GLN A 104 -2.88 -7.96 -0.58
C GLN A 104 -2.40 -7.59 0.82
N ILE A 105 -3.00 -6.56 1.45
CA ILE A 105 -2.69 -6.17 2.83
C ILE A 105 -2.91 -7.35 3.76
N ASN A 106 -4.04 -8.06 3.62
CA ASN A 106 -4.34 -9.25 4.41
C ASN A 106 -3.31 -10.36 4.18
N HIS A 107 -2.91 -10.61 2.93
CA HIS A 107 -1.91 -11.63 2.60
C HIS A 107 -0.52 -11.27 3.16
N ILE A 108 -0.03 -10.06 2.92
CA ILE A 108 1.26 -9.57 3.40
C ILE A 108 1.29 -9.54 4.94
N SER A 109 0.20 -9.09 5.58
CA SER A 109 0.07 -9.06 7.05
C SER A 109 0.21 -10.47 7.64
N LYS A 110 -0.44 -11.48 7.05
CA LYS A 110 -0.26 -12.90 7.45
C LYS A 110 1.20 -13.35 7.31
N LEU A 111 1.88 -12.97 6.23
CA LEU A 111 3.30 -13.29 6.03
C LEU A 111 4.19 -12.57 7.04
N LEU A 112 3.92 -11.31 7.38
CA LEU A 112 4.65 -10.55 8.40
C LEU A 112 4.48 -11.17 9.79
N CYS A 113 3.30 -11.69 10.10
CA CYS A 113 3.05 -12.46 11.33
C CYS A 113 3.78 -13.82 11.37
N LYS A 114 4.47 -14.24 10.30
CA LYS A 114 5.19 -15.53 10.21
C LYS A 114 6.69 -15.37 9.95
N TYR A 115 7.05 -14.40 9.12
CA TYR A 115 8.42 -14.18 8.62
C TYR A 115 8.93 -12.77 8.93
N GLY A 116 8.08 -11.88 9.43
CA GLY A 116 8.45 -10.50 9.71
C GLY A 116 9.44 -10.39 10.88
N PRO A 117 10.22 -9.29 10.96
CA PRO A 117 11.26 -9.10 11.96
C PRO A 117 10.74 -9.16 13.41
N ARG A 118 9.49 -8.76 13.66
CA ARG A 118 8.89 -8.79 15.01
C ARG A 118 8.38 -10.17 15.43
N PHE A 119 8.18 -11.09 14.50
CA PHE A 119 7.55 -12.39 14.80
C PHE A 119 8.32 -13.17 15.85
N SER A 120 9.65 -13.33 15.66
CA SER A 120 10.49 -14.13 16.55
C SER A 120 10.49 -13.60 17.98
N GLN A 121 10.47 -12.27 18.17
CA GLN A 121 10.44 -11.67 19.50
C GLN A 121 9.08 -11.88 20.18
N VAL A 122 7.98 -11.57 19.48
CA VAL A 122 6.63 -11.73 20.03
C VAL A 122 6.35 -13.20 20.36
N ARG A 123 6.77 -14.13 19.50
CA ARG A 123 6.64 -15.58 19.76
C ARG A 123 7.35 -15.98 21.05
N LYS A 124 8.59 -15.56 21.26
CA LYS A 124 9.34 -15.84 22.51
C LYS A 124 8.62 -15.29 23.74
N ASN A 125 8.13 -14.04 23.67
CA ASN A 125 7.38 -13.43 24.77
C ASN A 125 6.11 -14.23 25.11
N ILE A 126 5.34 -14.62 24.09
CA ILE A 126 4.13 -15.44 24.25
C ILE A 126 4.46 -16.80 24.86
N ASP A 127 5.54 -17.45 24.42
CA ASP A 127 5.96 -18.76 24.94
C ASP A 127 6.33 -18.67 26.43
N LEU A 128 7.02 -17.59 26.85
CA LEU A 128 7.32 -17.33 28.27
C LEU A 128 6.04 -17.10 29.10
N LEU A 129 5.13 -16.25 28.63
CA LEU A 129 3.86 -15.99 29.31
C LEU A 129 3.03 -17.27 29.48
N ARG A 130 3.00 -18.13 28.46
CA ARG A 130 2.30 -19.42 28.49
C ARG A 130 2.93 -20.42 29.44
N ALA A 131 4.26 -20.46 29.51
CA ALA A 131 4.96 -21.31 30.47
C ALA A 131 4.61 -20.90 31.91
N GLU A 132 4.51 -19.59 32.16
CA GLU A 132 4.12 -19.06 33.47
C GLU A 132 2.65 -19.34 33.80
N ILE A 133 1.73 -19.16 32.85
CA ILE A 133 0.32 -19.56 33.00
C ILE A 133 0.24 -21.04 33.40
N LYS A 134 0.95 -21.93 32.68
CA LYS A 134 0.96 -23.37 32.97
C LYS A 134 1.51 -23.67 34.37
N ARG A 135 2.54 -22.95 34.82
CA ARG A 135 3.09 -23.07 36.19
C ARG A 135 2.06 -22.67 37.24
N LEU A 136 1.36 -21.55 37.03
CA LEU A 136 0.30 -21.06 37.90
C LEU A 136 -0.92 -21.98 37.90
N GLU A 137 -1.32 -22.54 36.76
CA GLU A 137 -2.40 -23.54 36.67
C GLU A 137 -2.09 -24.78 37.52
N LYS A 138 -0.83 -25.27 37.46
CA LYS A 138 -0.38 -26.37 38.31
C LYS A 138 -0.45 -26.00 39.80
N ALA A 139 0.05 -24.84 40.19
CA ALA A 139 -0.02 -24.37 41.58
C ALA A 139 -1.49 -24.21 42.05
N ARG A 140 -2.34 -23.64 41.21
CA ARG A 140 -3.78 -23.46 41.48
C ARG A 140 -4.50 -24.79 41.69
N SER A 141 -4.13 -25.83 40.94
CA SER A 141 -4.71 -27.17 41.11
C SER A 141 -4.36 -27.85 42.44
N GLN A 142 -3.31 -27.36 43.12
CA GLN A 142 -2.86 -27.87 44.42
C GLN A 142 -3.44 -27.08 45.60
N ALA A 143 -3.95 -25.87 45.36
CA ALA A 143 -4.60 -25.03 46.38
C ALA A 143 -6.08 -25.40 46.54
N LYS A 144 -6.64 -25.26 47.76
CA LYS A 144 -8.07 -25.49 47.97
C LYS A 144 -8.86 -24.31 47.41
N THR A 145 -10.03 -24.58 46.82
CA THR A 145 -10.86 -23.56 46.18
C THR A 145 -11.32 -22.45 47.13
N ALA A 146 -11.44 -22.74 48.43
CA ALA A 146 -11.80 -21.77 49.46
C ALA A 146 -10.64 -20.84 49.87
N ASP A 147 -9.39 -21.15 49.47
CA ASP A 147 -8.22 -20.40 49.89
C ASP A 147 -8.10 -19.10 49.07
N LYS A 148 -7.74 -18.01 49.74
CA LYS A 148 -7.45 -16.71 49.07
C LYS A 148 -6.39 -16.86 47.98
N GLU A 149 -5.43 -17.77 48.18
CA GLU A 149 -4.37 -18.08 47.24
C GLU A 149 -4.92 -18.65 45.91
N TYR A 150 -5.93 -19.54 45.96
CA TYR A 150 -6.56 -20.09 44.77
C TYR A 150 -7.15 -18.99 43.88
N HIS A 151 -7.82 -18.01 44.51
CA HIS A 151 -8.41 -16.87 43.81
C HIS A 151 -7.35 -15.90 43.29
N LEU A 152 -6.29 -15.62 44.05
CA LEU A 152 -5.18 -14.77 43.62
C LEU A 152 -4.46 -15.34 42.39
N ILE A 153 -4.15 -16.65 42.40
CA ILE A 153 -3.55 -17.33 41.26
C ILE A 153 -4.49 -17.28 40.04
N GLY A 154 -5.79 -17.46 40.25
CA GLY A 154 -6.79 -17.32 39.19
C GLY A 154 -6.76 -15.95 38.52
N GLN A 155 -6.69 -14.86 39.30
CA GLN A 155 -6.58 -13.50 38.77
C GLN A 155 -5.27 -13.29 37.99
N GLN A 156 -4.15 -13.84 38.47
CA GLN A 156 -2.87 -13.76 37.75
C GLN A 156 -2.92 -14.50 36.41
N ILE A 157 -3.53 -15.68 36.34
CA ILE A 157 -3.71 -16.42 35.07
C ILE A 157 -4.54 -15.60 34.08
N VAL A 158 -5.62 -14.97 34.54
CA VAL A 158 -6.45 -14.08 33.69
C VAL A 158 -5.62 -12.91 33.17
N ALA A 159 -4.86 -12.24 34.04
CA ALA A 159 -4.02 -11.10 33.66
C ALA A 159 -2.93 -11.50 32.64
N LEU A 160 -2.26 -12.64 32.84
CA LEU A 160 -1.26 -13.14 31.89
C LEU A 160 -1.88 -13.57 30.56
N SER A 161 -3.08 -14.17 30.58
CA SER A 161 -3.81 -14.53 29.36
C SER A 161 -4.19 -13.29 28.55
N ALA A 162 -4.67 -12.24 29.22
CA ALA A 162 -4.93 -10.95 28.58
C ALA A 162 -3.67 -10.34 27.96
N ARG A 163 -2.49 -10.50 28.60
CA ARG A 163 -1.20 -10.08 28.02
C ARG A 163 -0.81 -10.88 26.78
N VAL A 164 -1.06 -12.18 26.75
CA VAL A 164 -0.84 -13.02 25.55
C VAL A 164 -1.69 -12.51 24.37
N ASP A 165 -2.96 -12.18 24.63
CA ASP A 165 -3.84 -11.65 23.59
C ASP A 165 -3.42 -10.25 23.14
N ALA A 166 -2.97 -9.38 24.06
CA ALA A 166 -2.43 -8.07 23.73
C ALA A 166 -1.19 -8.16 22.82
N GLU A 167 -0.26 -9.07 23.10
CA GLU A 167 0.93 -9.32 22.26
C GLU A 167 0.55 -9.77 20.84
N ARG A 168 -0.44 -10.67 20.72
CA ARG A 168 -0.94 -11.14 19.42
C ARG A 168 -1.63 -10.04 18.63
N GLN A 169 -2.48 -9.26 19.28
CA GLN A 169 -3.17 -8.14 18.66
C GLN A 169 -2.17 -7.06 18.23
N GLY A 170 -1.18 -6.76 19.07
CA GLY A 170 -0.09 -5.84 18.76
C GLY A 170 0.71 -6.27 17.53
N LEU A 171 1.06 -7.56 17.42
CA LEU A 171 1.72 -8.08 16.22
C LEU A 171 0.86 -7.96 14.97
N LYS A 172 -0.43 -8.29 15.05
CA LYS A 172 -1.37 -8.20 13.92
C LYS A 172 -1.59 -6.75 13.47
N ALA A 173 -1.74 -5.83 14.42
CA ALA A 173 -1.90 -4.40 14.14
C ALA A 173 -0.65 -3.84 13.44
N TRP A 174 0.53 -4.13 13.98
CA TRP A 174 1.80 -3.76 13.36
C TRP A 174 1.95 -4.36 11.95
N ALA A 175 1.65 -5.65 11.79
CA ALA A 175 1.76 -6.34 10.51
C ALA A 175 0.82 -5.72 9.46
N THR A 176 -0.39 -5.35 9.85
CA THR A 176 -1.37 -4.70 8.98
C THR A 176 -0.89 -3.30 8.56
N GLN A 177 -0.41 -2.50 9.52
CA GLN A 177 0.14 -1.17 9.23
C GLN A 177 1.36 -1.23 8.31
N GLN A 178 2.24 -2.21 8.53
CA GLN A 178 3.41 -2.42 7.68
C GLN A 178 3.02 -2.89 6.26
N ALA A 179 2.03 -3.79 6.17
CA ALA A 179 1.47 -4.26 4.90
C ALA A 179 0.76 -3.15 4.09
N MET A 180 0.25 -2.10 4.74
CA MET A 180 -0.27 -0.92 4.02
C MET A 180 0.85 -0.09 3.36
N ARG A 181 2.07 -0.12 3.92
CA ARG A 181 3.19 0.73 3.47
C ARG A 181 4.12 0.06 2.47
N SER A 182 4.18 -1.27 2.46
CA SER A 182 5.14 -2.00 1.64
C SER A 182 4.54 -3.29 1.09
N ASN A 183 4.84 -3.56 -0.18
CA ASN A 183 4.52 -4.82 -0.84
C ASN A 183 5.71 -5.78 -0.90
N LEU A 184 6.82 -5.47 -0.22
CA LEU A 184 7.98 -6.36 -0.15
C LEU A 184 7.59 -7.68 0.51
N CYS A 185 8.01 -8.79 -0.10
CA CYS A 185 7.74 -10.11 0.45
C CYS A 185 8.50 -10.31 1.76
N PRO A 186 7.81 -10.52 2.90
CA PRO A 186 8.47 -10.65 4.21
C PRO A 186 9.38 -11.88 4.31
N ARG A 187 9.11 -12.92 3.52
CA ARG A 187 9.87 -14.18 3.57
C ARG A 187 11.26 -14.09 2.94
N CYS A 188 11.36 -13.39 1.81
CA CYS A 188 12.63 -13.22 1.09
C CYS A 188 13.22 -11.81 1.25
N SER A 189 12.56 -10.94 2.02
CA SER A 189 12.98 -9.54 2.22
C SER A 189 13.22 -8.79 0.90
N GLY A 190 12.43 -9.09 -0.14
CA GLY A 190 12.58 -8.45 -1.45
C GLY A 190 13.50 -9.17 -2.45
N THR A 191 14.27 -10.19 -2.05
CA THR A 191 15.24 -10.82 -2.95
C THR A 191 14.64 -11.78 -3.97
N GLY A 192 13.40 -12.22 -3.75
CA GLY A 192 12.75 -13.26 -4.56
C GLY A 192 13.30 -14.67 -4.32
N ARG A 193 14.31 -14.83 -3.45
CA ARG A 193 14.98 -16.11 -3.22
C ARG A 193 15.06 -16.42 -1.73
N THR A 194 15.00 -17.70 -1.36
CA THR A 194 15.20 -18.14 0.03
C THR A 194 16.57 -18.78 0.19
N HIS A 195 17.31 -18.41 1.24
CA HIS A 195 18.72 -18.79 1.39
C HIS A 195 18.97 -20.22 1.90
N ARG A 196 17.96 -20.97 2.34
CA ARG A 196 18.14 -22.33 2.89
C ARG A 196 16.96 -23.26 2.60
N PRO A 197 17.20 -24.58 2.44
CA PRO A 197 18.50 -25.27 2.29
C PRO A 197 19.05 -25.25 0.85
N VAL A 198 18.25 -24.84 -0.14
CA VAL A 198 18.66 -24.59 -1.52
C VAL A 198 18.19 -23.18 -1.88
N ILE A 199 18.99 -22.42 -2.65
CA ILE A 199 18.55 -21.13 -3.21
C ILE A 199 17.39 -21.42 -4.17
N ALA A 200 16.19 -21.41 -3.63
CA ALA A 200 14.96 -21.64 -4.35
C ALA A 200 14.26 -20.30 -4.59
N LEU A 201 13.47 -20.26 -5.66
CA LEU A 201 12.48 -19.20 -5.84
C LEU A 201 11.58 -19.16 -4.62
N CYS A 202 11.37 -17.97 -4.08
CA CYS A 202 10.47 -17.78 -2.96
C CYS A 202 9.04 -18.10 -3.41
N ASN A 203 8.46 -19.15 -2.84
CA ASN A 203 7.11 -19.63 -3.17
C ASN A 203 6.00 -18.64 -2.77
N GLU A 204 6.23 -17.73 -1.82
CA GLU A 204 5.21 -16.75 -1.40
C GLU A 204 5.04 -15.62 -2.42
N CYS A 205 6.12 -15.24 -3.13
CA CYS A 205 6.09 -14.17 -4.13
C CYS A 205 6.41 -14.65 -5.55
N GLY A 206 6.51 -15.96 -5.76
CA GLY A 206 6.87 -16.55 -7.06
C GLY A 206 8.22 -16.09 -7.62
N GLY A 207 9.14 -15.63 -6.78
CA GLY A 207 10.43 -15.08 -7.23
C GLY A 207 10.48 -13.58 -7.48
N GLY A 208 9.35 -12.86 -7.45
CA GLY A 208 9.32 -11.42 -7.78
C GLY A 208 9.84 -10.49 -6.68
N GLY A 209 10.12 -11.02 -5.47
CA GLY A 209 10.54 -10.22 -4.31
C GLY A 209 9.43 -9.35 -3.69
N ARG A 210 8.35 -9.09 -4.43
CA ARG A 210 7.18 -8.30 -4.02
C ARG A 210 5.90 -9.07 -4.26
N ILE A 211 4.87 -8.74 -3.49
CA ILE A 211 3.50 -9.21 -3.70
C ILE A 211 2.78 -8.18 -4.57
N THR A 212 2.84 -8.36 -5.89
CA THR A 212 2.23 -7.45 -6.87
C THR A 212 0.72 -7.59 -6.92
N ALA A 213 0.02 -6.49 -7.19
CA ALA A 213 -1.44 -6.51 -7.33
C ALA A 213 -1.84 -7.33 -8.55
N THR A 214 -2.90 -8.11 -8.40
CA THR A 214 -3.48 -8.92 -9.49
C THR A 214 -4.98 -8.69 -9.51
N TYR A 215 -5.63 -9.05 -10.62
CA TYR A 215 -7.08 -8.97 -10.69
C TYR A 215 -7.76 -9.92 -9.69
N GLU A 216 -7.11 -11.02 -9.29
CA GLU A 216 -7.61 -11.88 -8.22
C GLU A 216 -7.56 -11.18 -6.86
N HIS A 217 -6.49 -10.42 -6.58
CA HIS A 217 -6.46 -9.57 -5.39
C HIS A 217 -7.56 -8.50 -5.42
N LEU A 218 -7.87 -7.94 -6.59
CA LEU A 218 -8.97 -6.99 -6.75
C LEU A 218 -10.31 -7.67 -6.46
N ARG A 219 -10.57 -8.84 -7.05
CA ARG A 219 -11.78 -9.65 -6.80
C ARG A 219 -11.95 -9.96 -5.32
N ALA A 220 -10.91 -10.48 -4.69
CA ALA A 220 -10.90 -10.78 -3.25
C ALA A 220 -11.05 -9.51 -2.39
N SER A 221 -10.62 -8.34 -2.88
CA SER A 221 -10.81 -7.07 -2.17
C SER A 221 -12.25 -6.57 -2.24
N LEU A 222 -12.94 -6.80 -3.36
CA LEU A 222 -14.39 -6.55 -3.47
C LEU A 222 -15.16 -7.48 -2.51
N ALA A 223 -14.78 -8.75 -2.43
CA ALA A 223 -15.39 -9.66 -1.46
C ALA A 223 -15.23 -9.19 0.00
N ASN A 224 -14.12 -8.53 0.36
CA ASN A 224 -13.92 -7.99 1.71
C ASN A 224 -14.91 -6.87 2.09
N ILE A 225 -15.49 -6.17 1.10
CA ILE A 225 -16.52 -5.14 1.33
C ILE A 225 -17.94 -5.70 1.18
N GLY A 226 -18.08 -7.03 1.09
CA GLY A 226 -19.37 -7.71 0.99
C GLY A 226 -19.87 -7.94 -0.44
N ALA A 227 -19.10 -7.57 -1.46
CA ALA A 227 -19.52 -7.78 -2.85
C ALA A 227 -19.51 -9.27 -3.22
N VAL A 228 -20.69 -9.82 -3.52
CA VAL A 228 -20.84 -11.21 -3.97
C VAL A 228 -20.87 -11.24 -5.50
N ILE A 229 -19.68 -11.26 -6.11
CA ILE A 229 -19.54 -11.26 -7.58
C ILE A 229 -19.41 -12.70 -8.08
N THR A 230 -20.42 -13.16 -8.81
CA THR A 230 -20.43 -14.50 -9.38
C THR A 230 -19.34 -14.65 -10.46
N THR A 231 -18.96 -15.90 -10.76
CA THR A 231 -17.97 -16.16 -11.83
C THR A 231 -18.45 -15.69 -13.21
N GLY A 232 -19.77 -15.68 -13.45
CA GLY A 232 -20.35 -15.17 -14.70
C GLY A 232 -20.32 -13.63 -14.82
N GLU A 233 -20.41 -12.91 -13.71
CA GLU A 233 -20.37 -11.43 -13.69
C GLU A 233 -18.95 -10.87 -13.68
N TRP A 234 -17.99 -11.62 -13.15
CA TRP A 234 -16.60 -11.17 -13.02
C TRP A 234 -15.97 -10.62 -14.32
N PRO A 235 -16.20 -11.19 -15.52
CA PRO A 235 -15.70 -10.62 -16.76
C PRO A 235 -16.14 -9.17 -17.00
N GLN A 236 -17.36 -8.78 -16.58
CA GLN A 236 -17.87 -7.41 -16.73
C GLN A 236 -17.13 -6.44 -15.81
N TYR A 237 -16.94 -6.82 -14.55
CA TYR A 237 -16.11 -6.07 -13.60
C TYR A 237 -14.66 -5.95 -14.09
N LEU A 238 -14.07 -7.01 -14.62
CA LEU A 238 -12.72 -7.00 -15.17
C LEU A 238 -12.61 -6.04 -16.37
N ALA A 239 -13.62 -6.02 -17.26
CA ALA A 239 -13.66 -5.10 -18.39
C ALA A 239 -13.74 -3.64 -17.91
N LEU A 240 -14.63 -3.34 -16.96
CA LEU A 240 -14.77 -2.02 -16.35
C LEU A 240 -13.46 -1.55 -15.70
N VAL A 241 -12.84 -2.39 -14.88
CA VAL A 241 -11.54 -2.09 -14.22
C VAL A 241 -10.47 -1.78 -15.26
N LYS A 242 -10.38 -2.57 -16.32
CA LYS A 242 -9.41 -2.33 -17.41
C LYS A 242 -9.67 -1.01 -18.13
N GLN A 243 -10.94 -0.67 -18.37
CA GLN A 243 -11.31 0.61 -18.96
C GLN A 243 -10.95 1.78 -18.04
N CYS A 244 -11.23 1.67 -16.74
CA CYS A 244 -10.85 2.68 -15.75
C CYS A 244 -9.32 2.86 -15.68
N LEU A 245 -8.56 1.75 -15.62
CA LEU A 245 -7.08 1.81 -15.66
C LEU A 245 -6.59 2.48 -16.94
N ARG A 246 -7.14 2.11 -18.09
CA ARG A 246 -6.77 2.69 -19.38
C ARG A 246 -7.03 4.20 -19.39
N TRP A 247 -8.19 4.64 -18.90
CA TRP A 247 -8.50 6.05 -18.77
C TRP A 247 -7.46 6.77 -17.89
N LEU A 248 -7.17 6.26 -16.69
CA LEU A 248 -6.15 6.85 -15.80
C LEU A 248 -4.75 6.92 -16.45
N TYR A 249 -4.33 5.91 -17.20
CA TYR A 249 -3.05 5.93 -17.93
C TYR A 249 -3.05 6.96 -19.06
N VAL A 250 -4.17 7.12 -19.78
CA VAL A 250 -4.32 8.13 -20.83
C VAL A 250 -4.23 9.53 -20.23
N GLU A 251 -4.90 9.77 -19.10
CA GLU A 251 -4.82 11.05 -18.38
C GLU A 251 -3.39 11.33 -17.87
N GLU A 252 -2.74 10.35 -17.22
CA GLU A 252 -1.33 10.47 -16.77
C GLU A 252 -0.42 10.86 -17.95
N SER A 253 -0.55 10.16 -19.09
CA SER A 253 0.25 10.44 -20.28
C SER A 253 -0.04 11.81 -20.85
N GLY A 254 -1.31 12.21 -20.95
CA GLY A 254 -1.72 13.51 -21.47
C GLY A 254 -1.13 14.67 -20.66
N ALA A 255 -1.22 14.59 -19.32
CA ALA A 255 -0.61 15.58 -18.45
C ALA A 255 0.92 15.61 -18.59
N LEU A 256 1.56 14.45 -18.68
CA LEU A 256 3.01 14.34 -18.85
C LEU A 256 3.48 14.92 -20.19
N ASP A 257 2.71 14.74 -21.26
CA ASP A 257 3.05 15.25 -22.58
C ASP A 257 2.90 16.78 -22.65
N ILE A 258 1.86 17.34 -22.02
CA ILE A 258 1.72 18.80 -21.85
C ILE A 258 2.92 19.37 -21.07
N LEU A 259 3.32 18.72 -19.97
CA LEU A 259 4.50 19.13 -19.19
C LEU A 259 5.78 19.07 -20.03
N LYS A 260 6.01 17.96 -20.74
CA LYS A 260 7.21 17.81 -21.60
C LYS A 260 7.25 18.82 -22.74
N MET A 261 6.10 19.17 -23.30
CA MET A 261 6.01 20.18 -24.36
C MET A 261 6.38 21.54 -23.80
N ARG A 262 5.73 21.98 -22.72
CA ARG A 262 6.01 23.27 -22.09
C ARG A 262 7.44 23.40 -21.60
N LEU A 263 7.98 22.39 -20.92
CA LEU A 263 9.37 22.44 -20.49
C LEU A 263 10.36 22.46 -21.66
N ARG A 264 10.00 21.92 -22.83
CA ARG A 264 10.84 22.02 -24.05
C ARG A 264 10.77 23.42 -24.65
N ASP A 265 9.59 24.01 -24.72
CA ASP A 265 9.40 25.38 -25.23
C ASP A 265 10.26 26.38 -24.44
N GLU A 266 10.32 26.21 -23.11
CA GLU A 266 11.09 27.07 -22.20
C GLU A 266 12.62 26.86 -22.26
N ILE A 267 13.10 25.73 -22.82
CA ILE A 267 14.54 25.44 -23.00
C ILE A 267 15.08 26.01 -24.32
N ILE A 268 14.20 26.21 -25.31
CA ILE A 268 14.56 26.70 -26.65
C ILE A 268 14.55 28.24 -26.71
N GLN A 269 13.86 28.90 -25.76
CA GLN A 269 13.91 30.36 -25.56
C GLN A 269 15.17 30.80 -24.83
#